data_AF-A0A355SHN5-F1
#
_entry.id   AF-A0A355SHN5-F1
#
_cell.length_a   1.000
_cell.length_b   1.000
_cell.length_c   1.000
_cell.angle_alpha   90.00
_cell.angle_beta   90.00
_cell.angle_gamma   90.00
#
_symmetry.space_group_name_H-M   'P 1'
#
loop_
_entity.id
_entity.type
_entity.pdbx_description
1 polymer ?
#
loop_
_entity_poly.entity_id
_entity_poly.type
_entity_poly.pdbx_seq_one_letter_code
_entity_poly.pdbx_strand_id
1 'polypeptide(L)'
;MIEMSDIEHKLFFEELKRHNKEYDPEVMMIKRPFSSPGYHTTLKGGYVHPTRDSLTYAVALFDSGIDDNEKIAMDIVKKVISLQDTNRSNKTYGIWSWFYEEPLSKMSPPDWNWANFCGKELLQILLDYSNDLPDDLEKSIKNSIIHACNSIIKRNVSIGYTNIAIMSAYVTILAGELLGEKKIFDFGRNYLKRFYDYTISIGAFTEYNSPTYTMIALEDLSRMLNQIKDEDCLKMVGELSNMGWKCVAEHFHAHTNQWAGPHTRCYKTLQDDLFLSKIQLATGGAVKFLDDEKLRITIDFPRIKLKCPEEYVHYFREDKERLIVQTFNKGKKLHLATSYLAKNFALGSFNVSDLWNQRRALVAYLGDSD
;
A
#
# COMPACT_ATOMS: atom_id res chain seq x y z
N MET A 1 -22.26 1.63 5.47
CA MET A 1 -21.72 2.71 4.61
C MET A 1 -20.45 3.26 5.22
N ILE A 2 -19.44 3.53 4.39
CA ILE A 2 -18.16 4.08 4.82
C ILE A 2 -18.29 5.56 5.20
N GLU A 3 -17.67 5.97 6.30
CA GLU A 3 -17.63 7.38 6.71
C GLU A 3 -16.56 8.14 5.93
N MET A 4 -16.95 9.23 5.29
CA MET A 4 -16.10 10.15 4.53
C MET A 4 -16.44 11.59 4.91
N SER A 5 -15.43 12.45 5.01
CA SER A 5 -15.65 13.90 5.04
C SER A 5 -16.20 14.41 3.70
N ASP A 6 -16.77 15.61 3.66
CA ASP A 6 -17.34 16.19 2.43
C ASP A 6 -16.31 16.26 1.28
N ILE A 7 -15.06 16.60 1.61
CA ILE A 7 -13.97 16.66 0.63
C ILE A 7 -13.55 15.27 0.15
N GLU A 8 -13.44 14.29 1.04
CA GLU A 8 -13.14 12.90 0.67
C GLU A 8 -14.26 12.32 -0.20
N HIS A 9 -15.51 12.58 0.14
CA HIS A 9 -16.68 12.14 -0.62
C HIS A 9 -16.65 12.72 -2.04
N LYS A 10 -16.41 14.03 -2.19
CA LYS A 10 -16.27 14.66 -3.51
C LYS A 10 -15.16 14.01 -4.33
N LEU A 11 -13.95 13.92 -3.78
CA LEU A 11 -12.79 13.37 -4.47
C LEU A 11 -12.96 11.88 -4.81
N PHE A 12 -13.64 11.11 -3.95
CA PHE A 12 -13.95 9.71 -4.19
C PHE A 12 -14.87 9.53 -5.38
N PHE A 13 -15.96 10.30 -5.48
CA PHE A 13 -16.87 10.21 -6.64
C PHE A 13 -16.24 10.71 -7.94
N GLU A 14 -15.28 11.64 -7.88
CA GLU A 14 -14.47 12.02 -9.04
C GLU A 14 -13.58 10.87 -9.52
N GLU A 15 -12.87 10.19 -8.62
CA GLU A 15 -12.07 9.01 -8.95
C GLU A 15 -12.93 7.83 -9.41
N LEU A 16 -14.08 7.59 -8.77
CA LEU A 16 -15.03 6.55 -9.17
C LEU A 16 -15.50 6.80 -10.60
N LYS A 17 -15.90 8.04 -10.93
CA LYS A 17 -16.29 8.42 -12.30
C LYS A 17 -15.18 8.18 -13.32
N ARG A 18 -13.90 8.34 -12.95
CA ARG A 18 -12.76 8.00 -13.81
C ARG A 18 -12.68 6.50 -14.05
N HIS A 19 -12.77 5.69 -13.00
CA HIS A 19 -12.71 4.23 -13.11
C HIS A 19 -13.92 3.64 -13.85
N ASN A 20 -15.12 4.23 -13.69
CA ASN A 20 -16.31 3.83 -14.45
C ASN A 20 -16.09 3.91 -15.97
N LYS A 21 -15.28 4.87 -16.45
CA LYS A 21 -14.94 4.98 -17.89
C LYS A 21 -13.94 3.92 -18.36
N GLU A 22 -13.20 3.33 -17.43
CA GLU A 22 -12.21 2.29 -17.70
C GLU A 22 -12.83 0.89 -17.58
N TYR A 23 -14.04 0.75 -17.05
CA TYR A 23 -14.73 -0.53 -16.92
C TYR A 23 -15.11 -1.10 -18.30
N ASP A 24 -14.68 -2.33 -18.57
CA ASP A 24 -15.05 -3.10 -19.75
C ASP A 24 -16.13 -4.13 -19.37
N PRO A 25 -17.41 -3.93 -19.77
CA PRO A 25 -18.49 -4.82 -19.42
C PRO A 25 -18.41 -6.19 -20.12
N GLU A 26 -17.66 -6.33 -21.21
CA GLU A 26 -17.49 -7.62 -21.90
C GLU A 26 -16.55 -8.55 -21.12
N VAL A 27 -15.52 -7.97 -20.50
CA VAL A 27 -14.54 -8.72 -19.70
C VAL A 27 -14.88 -8.72 -18.21
N MET A 28 -15.73 -7.78 -17.76
CA MET A 28 -16.09 -7.53 -16.36
C MET A 28 -14.89 -7.13 -15.51
N MET A 29 -14.03 -6.26 -16.04
CA MET A 29 -12.80 -5.79 -15.39
C MET A 29 -12.46 -4.36 -15.83
N ILE A 30 -11.59 -3.69 -15.09
CA ILE A 30 -10.98 -2.42 -15.54
C ILE A 30 -10.07 -2.70 -16.73
N LYS A 31 -10.09 -1.83 -17.74
CA LYS A 31 -9.27 -1.88 -18.95
C LYS A 31 -8.40 -0.64 -19.05
N ARG A 32 -7.08 -0.85 -19.17
CA ARG A 32 -6.10 0.24 -19.22
C ARG A 32 -5.05 -0.01 -20.30
N PRO A 33 -4.40 1.05 -20.84
CA PRO A 33 -3.18 0.89 -21.61
C PRO A 33 -2.12 0.14 -20.79
N PHE A 34 -1.42 -0.79 -21.44
CA PHE A 34 -0.37 -1.58 -20.80
C PHE A 34 0.73 -0.69 -20.22
N SER A 35 1.10 -0.95 -18.97
CA SER A 35 2.26 -0.39 -18.31
C SER A 35 2.87 -1.43 -17.37
N SER A 36 4.20 -1.47 -17.28
CA SER A 36 4.92 -2.40 -16.43
C SER A 36 6.28 -1.83 -16.05
N PRO A 37 6.81 -2.14 -14.85
CA PRO A 37 8.18 -1.84 -14.47
C PRO A 37 9.23 -2.68 -15.22
N GLY A 38 8.83 -3.54 -16.15
CA GLY A 38 9.71 -4.31 -17.03
C GLY A 38 10.05 -5.72 -16.54
N TYR A 39 9.34 -6.22 -15.53
CA TYR A 39 9.52 -7.56 -14.97
C TYR A 39 8.15 -8.22 -14.68
N HIS A 40 8.15 -9.53 -14.40
CA HIS A 40 6.98 -10.40 -14.16
C HIS A 40 6.01 -10.62 -15.33
N THR A 41 6.01 -9.76 -16.35
CA THR A 41 5.16 -9.86 -17.56
C THR A 41 5.99 -10.01 -18.83
N THR A 42 5.49 -10.81 -19.77
CA THR A 42 6.02 -10.96 -21.13
C THR A 42 5.36 -10.02 -22.13
N LEU A 43 4.18 -9.47 -21.79
CA LEU A 43 3.50 -8.45 -22.59
C LEU A 43 4.39 -7.24 -22.87
N LYS A 44 4.17 -6.61 -24.03
CA LYS A 44 4.98 -5.48 -24.54
C LYS A 44 4.18 -4.23 -24.90
N GLY A 45 2.85 -4.28 -24.80
CA GLY A 45 1.96 -3.20 -25.20
C GLY A 45 0.51 -3.65 -25.33
N GLY A 46 -0.34 -2.75 -25.82
CA GLY A 46 -1.78 -2.97 -26.00
C GLY A 46 -2.61 -2.51 -24.82
N TYR A 47 -3.83 -3.03 -24.71
CA TYR A 47 -4.72 -2.85 -23.56
C TYR A 47 -4.72 -4.11 -22.71
N VAL A 48 -4.85 -3.93 -21.40
CA VAL A 48 -4.85 -5.02 -20.43
C VAL A 48 -5.96 -4.84 -19.39
N HIS A 49 -6.36 -5.95 -18.77
CA HIS A 49 -7.27 -5.96 -17.64
C HIS A 49 -6.56 -6.38 -16.35
N PRO A 50 -6.07 -5.41 -15.53
CA PRO A 50 -5.36 -5.71 -14.30
C PRO A 50 -6.26 -6.32 -13.21
N THR A 51 -5.85 -7.47 -12.68
CA THR A 51 -6.60 -8.22 -11.65
C THR A 51 -6.72 -7.45 -10.34
N ARG A 52 -5.60 -6.93 -9.83
CA ARG A 52 -5.56 -6.13 -8.60
C ARG A 52 -6.43 -4.88 -8.70
N ASP A 53 -6.18 -4.05 -9.72
CA ASP A 53 -6.89 -2.77 -9.85
C ASP A 53 -8.40 -2.97 -10.08
N SER A 54 -8.80 -4.08 -10.72
CA SER A 54 -10.22 -4.45 -10.85
C SER A 54 -10.85 -4.78 -9.49
N LEU A 55 -10.15 -5.49 -8.61
CA LEU A 55 -10.64 -5.73 -7.24
C LEU A 55 -10.71 -4.45 -6.41
N THR A 56 -9.70 -3.57 -6.52
CA THR A 56 -9.72 -2.26 -5.87
C THR A 56 -10.93 -1.42 -6.34
N TYR A 57 -11.24 -1.47 -7.64
CA TYR A 57 -12.44 -0.84 -8.18
C TYR A 57 -13.74 -1.50 -7.70
N ALA A 58 -13.79 -2.82 -7.56
CA ALA A 58 -14.96 -3.51 -7.00
C ALA A 58 -15.25 -3.08 -5.55
N VAL A 59 -14.21 -2.93 -4.71
CA VAL A 59 -14.35 -2.35 -3.37
C VAL A 59 -14.98 -0.96 -3.43
N ALA A 60 -14.48 -0.09 -4.32
CA ALA A 60 -15.00 1.26 -4.49
C ALA A 60 -16.46 1.29 -4.98
N LEU A 61 -16.85 0.34 -5.84
CA LEU A 61 -18.24 0.22 -6.27
C LEU A 61 -19.17 -0.12 -5.10
N PHE A 62 -18.78 -1.04 -4.20
CA PHE A 62 -19.52 -1.28 -2.97
C PHE A 62 -19.52 -0.04 -2.06
N ASP A 63 -18.38 0.65 -1.92
CA ASP A 63 -18.24 1.85 -1.10
C ASP A 63 -19.14 3.02 -1.56
N SER A 64 -19.56 3.01 -2.82
CA SER A 64 -20.45 4.03 -3.38
C SER A 64 -21.87 3.99 -2.82
N GLY A 65 -22.32 2.84 -2.29
CA GLY A 65 -23.70 2.66 -1.80
C GLY A 65 -24.78 2.83 -2.88
N ILE A 66 -24.43 2.65 -4.16
CA ILE A 66 -25.35 2.70 -5.30
C ILE A 66 -25.68 1.27 -5.72
N ASP A 67 -26.95 0.86 -5.63
CA ASP A 67 -27.41 -0.50 -5.93
C ASP A 67 -26.91 -1.04 -7.29
N ASP A 68 -26.96 -0.21 -8.34
CA ASP A 68 -26.50 -0.60 -9.69
C ASP A 68 -24.98 -0.92 -9.72
N ASN A 69 -24.19 -0.28 -8.87
CA ASN A 69 -22.76 -0.52 -8.76
C ASN A 69 -22.45 -1.84 -8.04
N GLU A 70 -23.29 -2.28 -7.10
CA GLU A 70 -23.06 -3.52 -6.35
C GLU A 70 -23.07 -4.74 -7.27
N LYS A 71 -23.99 -4.77 -8.26
CA LYS A 71 -24.03 -5.85 -9.25
C LYS A 71 -22.73 -5.90 -10.07
N ILE A 72 -22.25 -4.75 -10.50
CA ILE A 72 -20.98 -4.64 -11.23
C ILE A 72 -19.81 -5.12 -10.36
N ALA A 73 -19.79 -4.71 -9.09
CA ALA A 73 -18.77 -5.14 -8.14
C ALA A 73 -18.76 -6.66 -7.98
N MET A 74 -19.92 -7.28 -7.80
CA MET A 74 -20.07 -8.74 -7.70
C MET A 74 -19.60 -9.46 -8.97
N ASP A 75 -19.92 -8.94 -10.16
CA ASP A 75 -19.47 -9.51 -11.43
C ASP A 75 -17.95 -9.46 -11.58
N ILE A 76 -17.33 -8.33 -11.21
CA ILE A 76 -15.86 -8.20 -11.18
C ILE A 76 -15.24 -9.19 -10.20
N VAL A 77 -15.78 -9.31 -8.98
CA VAL A 77 -15.23 -10.22 -7.96
C VAL A 77 -15.32 -11.68 -8.43
N LYS A 78 -16.47 -12.09 -8.98
CA LYS A 78 -16.65 -13.42 -9.60
C LYS A 78 -15.62 -13.64 -10.70
N LYS A 79 -15.46 -12.65 -11.59
CA LYS A 79 -14.51 -12.72 -12.69
C LYS A 79 -13.07 -12.88 -12.18
N VAL A 80 -12.61 -12.02 -11.27
CA VAL A 80 -11.22 -12.09 -10.80
C VAL A 80 -10.96 -13.37 -9.99
N ILE A 81 -11.88 -13.81 -9.12
CA ILE A 81 -11.72 -15.08 -8.39
C ILE A 81 -11.58 -16.26 -9.37
N SER A 82 -12.31 -16.27 -10.49
CA SER A 82 -12.20 -17.34 -11.48
C SER A 82 -10.80 -17.46 -12.12
N LEU A 83 -9.96 -16.42 -12.02
CA LEU A 83 -8.61 -16.38 -12.55
C LEU A 83 -7.54 -16.87 -11.54
N GLN A 84 -7.91 -17.17 -10.30
CA GLN A 84 -6.97 -17.64 -9.28
C GLN A 84 -6.52 -19.08 -9.57
N ASP A 85 -5.23 -19.37 -9.41
CA ASP A 85 -4.76 -20.75 -9.44
C ASP A 85 -5.15 -21.50 -8.16
N THR A 86 -6.17 -22.35 -8.25
CA THR A 86 -6.68 -23.15 -7.11
C THR A 86 -6.10 -24.56 -7.06
N ASN A 87 -5.22 -24.94 -8.00
CA ASN A 87 -4.63 -26.27 -8.01
C ASN A 87 -3.42 -26.35 -7.06
N ARG A 88 -3.59 -27.08 -5.95
CA ARG A 88 -2.56 -27.25 -4.91
C ARG A 88 -1.23 -27.86 -5.41
N SER A 89 -1.22 -28.58 -6.54
CA SER A 89 0.03 -29.11 -7.11
C SER A 89 0.88 -28.05 -7.81
N ASN A 90 0.27 -26.93 -8.21
CA ASN A 90 0.97 -25.89 -8.95
C ASN A 90 1.89 -25.07 -8.02
N LYS A 91 3.02 -24.61 -8.57
CA LYS A 91 3.91 -23.67 -7.86
C LYS A 91 3.24 -22.32 -7.60
N THR A 92 2.29 -21.94 -8.44
CA THR A 92 1.52 -20.70 -8.43
C THR A 92 0.23 -20.77 -7.61
N TYR A 93 -0.03 -21.89 -6.91
CA TYR A 93 -1.22 -22.04 -6.07
C TYR A 93 -1.49 -20.81 -5.19
N GLY A 94 -2.73 -20.31 -5.29
CA GLY A 94 -3.27 -19.19 -4.53
C GLY A 94 -2.99 -17.80 -5.08
N ILE A 95 -2.37 -17.68 -6.26
CA ILE A 95 -2.06 -16.37 -6.86
C ILE A 95 -2.85 -16.15 -8.17
N TRP A 96 -2.78 -14.92 -8.66
CA TRP A 96 -3.33 -14.47 -9.94
C TRP A 96 -2.23 -13.95 -10.83
N SER A 97 -2.49 -13.90 -12.14
CA SER A 97 -1.66 -13.10 -13.04
C SER A 97 -1.89 -11.61 -12.83
N TRP A 98 -0.95 -10.79 -13.30
CA TRP A 98 -1.12 -9.33 -13.31
C TRP A 98 -2.30 -8.91 -14.15
N PHE A 99 -2.44 -9.52 -15.33
CA PHE A 99 -3.40 -9.16 -16.36
C PHE A 99 -4.19 -10.37 -16.84
N TYR A 100 -5.45 -10.17 -17.20
CA TYR A 100 -6.31 -11.19 -17.80
C TYR A 100 -5.72 -11.79 -19.10
N GLU A 101 -5.07 -10.95 -19.90
CA GLU A 101 -4.47 -11.31 -21.20
C GLU A 101 -3.28 -12.28 -21.07
N GLU A 102 -2.66 -12.32 -19.90
CA GLU A 102 -1.47 -13.11 -19.64
C GLU A 102 -1.76 -14.11 -18.51
N PRO A 103 -2.19 -15.34 -18.83
CA PRO A 103 -2.34 -16.37 -17.82
C PRO A 103 -1.00 -16.67 -17.13
N LEU A 104 -1.06 -17.15 -15.88
CA LEU A 104 0.12 -17.41 -15.03
C LEU A 104 1.21 -18.25 -15.70
N SER A 105 0.84 -19.21 -16.55
CA SER A 105 1.78 -20.07 -17.29
C SER A 105 2.62 -19.32 -18.34
N LYS A 106 2.20 -18.11 -18.73
CA LYS A 106 2.90 -17.23 -19.66
C LYS A 106 3.67 -16.10 -18.96
N MET A 107 3.39 -15.81 -17.69
CA MET A 107 4.16 -14.84 -16.90
C MET A 107 5.58 -15.35 -16.64
N SER A 108 6.55 -14.43 -16.58
CA SER A 108 7.96 -14.78 -16.40
C SER A 108 8.73 -13.77 -15.53
N PRO A 109 9.10 -14.14 -14.29
CA PRO A 109 8.42 -15.17 -13.49
C PRO A 109 7.05 -14.65 -13.01
N PRO A 110 6.11 -15.54 -12.64
CA PRO A 110 4.91 -15.13 -11.88
C PRO A 110 5.28 -14.29 -10.64
N ASP A 111 4.37 -13.42 -10.21
CA ASP A 111 4.58 -12.61 -9.00
C ASP A 111 3.71 -13.12 -7.84
N TRP A 112 4.35 -13.76 -6.86
CA TRP A 112 3.64 -14.25 -5.68
C TRP A 112 3.19 -13.13 -4.72
N ASN A 113 3.59 -11.87 -4.93
CA ASN A 113 3.01 -10.73 -4.20
C ASN A 113 1.52 -10.57 -4.51
N TRP A 114 1.03 -11.10 -5.63
CA TRP A 114 -0.38 -10.95 -6.01
C TRP A 114 -1.35 -11.63 -5.03
N ALA A 115 -0.90 -12.63 -4.27
CA ALA A 115 -1.70 -13.17 -3.16
C ALA A 115 -1.97 -12.10 -2.09
N ASN A 116 -0.98 -11.27 -1.76
CA ASN A 116 -1.12 -10.17 -0.81
C ASN A 116 -2.04 -9.08 -1.36
N PHE A 117 -1.78 -8.62 -2.58
CA PHE A 117 -2.54 -7.52 -3.19
C PHE A 117 -4.01 -7.88 -3.39
N CYS A 118 -4.32 -9.01 -4.04
CA CYS A 118 -5.69 -9.42 -4.28
C CYS A 118 -6.38 -9.91 -2.98
N GLY A 119 -5.65 -10.62 -2.12
CA GLY A 119 -6.19 -11.11 -0.84
C GLY A 119 -6.63 -9.98 0.08
N LYS A 120 -5.91 -8.84 0.09
CA LYS A 120 -6.29 -7.63 0.82
C LYS A 120 -7.65 -7.09 0.37
N GLU A 121 -7.86 -6.93 -0.93
CA GLU A 121 -9.12 -6.38 -1.45
C GLU A 121 -10.29 -7.34 -1.20
N LEU A 122 -10.08 -8.65 -1.34
CA LEU A 122 -11.11 -9.65 -1.02
C LEU A 122 -11.47 -9.66 0.48
N LEU A 123 -10.49 -9.47 1.36
CA LEU A 123 -10.74 -9.32 2.80
C LEU A 123 -11.55 -8.07 3.11
N GLN A 124 -11.28 -6.94 2.44
CA GLN A 124 -12.08 -5.73 2.60
C GLN A 124 -13.54 -5.98 2.25
N ILE A 125 -13.79 -6.67 1.12
CA ILE A 125 -15.15 -7.01 0.68
C ILE A 125 -15.83 -7.91 1.70
N LEU A 126 -15.16 -8.97 2.15
CA LEU A 126 -15.74 -9.90 3.10
C LEU A 126 -16.05 -9.25 4.46
N LEU A 127 -15.14 -8.38 4.93
CA LEU A 127 -15.27 -7.69 6.21
C LEU A 127 -16.52 -6.82 6.27
N ASP A 128 -16.77 -6.04 5.23
CA ASP A 128 -17.80 -5.00 5.27
C ASP A 128 -19.11 -5.37 4.57
N TYR A 129 -19.07 -6.27 3.59
CA TYR A 129 -20.20 -6.54 2.69
C TYR A 129 -20.67 -7.99 2.72
N SER A 130 -20.17 -8.82 3.64
CA SER A 130 -20.57 -10.24 3.74
C SER A 130 -22.08 -10.46 3.78
N ASN A 131 -22.83 -9.60 4.46
CA ASN A 131 -24.29 -9.71 4.59
C ASN A 131 -25.05 -9.36 3.29
N ASP A 132 -24.41 -8.62 2.37
CA ASP A 132 -25.02 -8.15 1.12
C ASP A 132 -24.67 -9.09 -0.06
N LEU A 133 -23.78 -10.06 0.17
CA LEU A 133 -23.33 -10.99 -0.85
C LEU A 133 -24.24 -12.22 -0.97
N PRO A 134 -24.50 -12.72 -2.19
CA PRO A 134 -25.05 -14.05 -2.37
C PRO A 134 -24.17 -15.14 -1.71
N ASP A 135 -24.79 -16.13 -1.07
CA ASP A 135 -24.10 -17.20 -0.33
C ASP A 135 -22.99 -17.90 -1.14
N ASP A 136 -23.21 -18.13 -2.44
CA ASP A 136 -22.24 -18.78 -3.33
C ASP A 136 -21.01 -17.90 -3.60
N LEU A 137 -21.23 -16.59 -3.75
CA LEU A 137 -20.16 -15.61 -3.92
C LEU A 137 -19.38 -15.44 -2.61
N GLU A 138 -20.06 -15.27 -1.48
CA GLU A 138 -19.43 -15.14 -0.17
C GLU A 138 -18.52 -16.37 0.11
N LYS A 139 -19.03 -17.57 -0.12
CA LYS A 139 -18.24 -18.82 -0.01
C LYS A 139 -17.04 -18.84 -0.95
N SER A 140 -17.19 -18.35 -2.19
CA SER A 140 -16.10 -18.28 -3.16
C SER A 140 -15.01 -17.30 -2.73
N ILE A 141 -15.39 -16.14 -2.19
CA ILE A 141 -14.46 -15.15 -1.62
C ILE A 141 -13.69 -15.76 -0.44
N LYS A 142 -14.37 -16.39 0.51
CA LYS A 142 -13.75 -17.07 1.66
C LYS A 142 -12.70 -18.09 1.18
N ASN A 143 -13.05 -18.97 0.24
CA ASN A 143 -12.12 -19.95 -0.32
C ASN A 143 -10.92 -19.29 -1.01
N SER A 144 -11.15 -18.22 -1.78
CA SER A 144 -10.10 -17.49 -2.49
C SER A 144 -9.10 -16.83 -1.54
N ILE A 145 -9.58 -16.25 -0.43
CA ILE A 145 -8.76 -15.72 0.66
C ILE A 145 -7.90 -16.83 1.28
N ILE A 146 -8.47 -18.02 1.54
CA ILE A 146 -7.72 -19.16 2.07
C ILE A 146 -6.61 -19.60 1.11
N HIS A 147 -6.88 -19.63 -0.19
CA HIS A 147 -5.86 -19.94 -1.20
C HIS A 147 -4.72 -18.91 -1.18
N ALA A 148 -5.04 -17.61 -1.13
CA ALA A 148 -4.07 -16.53 -1.03
C ALA A 148 -3.22 -16.64 0.25
N CYS A 149 -3.86 -16.87 1.41
CA CYS A 149 -3.18 -17.06 2.69
C CYS A 149 -2.20 -18.24 2.64
N ASN A 150 -2.60 -19.38 2.06
CA ASN A 150 -1.72 -20.53 1.91
C ASN A 150 -0.52 -20.22 1.00
N SER A 151 -0.70 -19.40 -0.04
CA SER A 151 0.40 -18.92 -0.89
C SER A 151 1.38 -18.04 -0.11
N ILE A 152 0.86 -17.10 0.70
CA ILE A 152 1.63 -16.20 1.57
C ILE A 152 2.44 -17.03 2.59
N ILE A 153 1.80 -17.98 3.27
CA ILE A 153 2.44 -18.85 4.26
C ILE A 153 3.53 -19.69 3.61
N LYS A 154 3.27 -20.29 2.44
CA LYS A 154 4.26 -21.11 1.73
C LYS A 154 5.46 -20.28 1.26
N ARG A 155 5.21 -19.06 0.78
CA ARG A 155 6.27 -18.16 0.32
C ARG A 155 7.10 -17.61 1.46
N ASN A 156 6.47 -17.29 2.59
CA ASN A 156 7.11 -16.78 3.81
C ASN A 156 8.22 -15.76 3.49
N VAL A 157 7.83 -14.67 2.83
CA VAL A 157 8.77 -13.66 2.30
C VAL A 157 9.71 -13.14 3.40
N SER A 158 10.89 -12.66 3.02
CA SER A 158 11.82 -12.04 3.96
C SER A 158 11.17 -10.87 4.71
N ILE A 159 11.38 -10.80 6.02
CA ILE A 159 10.92 -9.69 6.87
C ILE A 159 11.55 -8.34 6.49
N GLY A 160 12.68 -8.33 5.77
CA GLY A 160 13.26 -7.11 5.22
C GLY A 160 12.52 -6.56 3.99
N TYR A 161 11.54 -7.28 3.45
CA TYR A 161 10.72 -6.83 2.32
C TYR A 161 9.52 -6.01 2.82
N THR A 162 9.81 -4.89 3.48
CA THR A 162 8.91 -3.97 4.20
C THR A 162 7.43 -4.09 3.82
N ASN A 163 7.04 -3.63 2.64
CA ASN A 163 5.62 -3.52 2.27
C ASN A 163 4.94 -4.89 2.15
N ILE A 164 5.59 -5.88 1.54
CA ILE A 164 5.02 -7.23 1.39
C ILE A 164 5.02 -7.98 2.73
N ALA A 165 5.99 -7.72 3.60
CA ALA A 165 6.00 -8.27 4.96
C ALA A 165 4.80 -7.77 5.77
N ILE A 166 4.52 -6.45 5.73
CA ILE A 166 3.35 -5.84 6.37
C ILE A 166 2.06 -6.43 5.79
N MET A 167 1.91 -6.46 4.46
CA MET A 167 0.72 -7.04 3.82
C MET A 167 0.57 -8.54 4.14
N SER A 168 1.66 -9.29 4.30
CA SER A 168 1.61 -10.72 4.66
C SER A 168 1.05 -10.92 6.05
N ALA A 169 1.52 -10.13 7.02
CA ALA A 169 0.96 -10.11 8.37
C ALA A 169 -0.52 -9.70 8.34
N TYR A 170 -0.85 -8.59 7.69
CA TYR A 170 -2.21 -8.08 7.61
C TYR A 170 -3.19 -9.10 7.04
N VAL A 171 -2.92 -9.64 5.84
CA VAL A 171 -3.83 -10.59 5.19
C VAL A 171 -4.03 -11.85 6.02
N THR A 172 -2.97 -12.40 6.63
CA THR A 172 -3.08 -13.64 7.40
C THR A 172 -3.71 -13.44 8.78
N ILE A 173 -3.43 -12.33 9.46
CA ILE A 173 -4.09 -12.02 10.74
C ILE A 173 -5.59 -11.81 10.52
N LEU A 174 -5.97 -10.90 9.60
CA LEU A 174 -7.37 -10.56 9.38
C LEU A 174 -8.16 -11.76 8.83
N ALA A 175 -7.60 -12.54 7.90
CA ALA A 175 -8.25 -13.76 7.44
C ALA A 175 -8.44 -14.78 8.57
N GLY A 176 -7.44 -14.93 9.44
CA GLY A 176 -7.52 -15.79 10.61
C GLY A 176 -8.63 -15.40 11.58
N GLU A 177 -8.79 -14.10 11.83
CA GLU A 177 -9.86 -13.55 12.68
C GLU A 177 -11.24 -13.72 12.05
N LEU A 178 -11.39 -13.35 10.77
CA LEU A 178 -12.69 -13.37 10.08
C LEU A 178 -13.20 -14.78 9.76
N LEU A 179 -12.30 -15.70 9.43
CA LEU A 179 -12.66 -17.05 9.00
C LEU A 179 -12.58 -18.09 10.13
N GLY A 180 -12.11 -17.70 11.32
CA GLY A 180 -11.87 -18.64 12.44
C GLY A 180 -10.69 -19.60 12.19
N GLU A 181 -9.78 -19.24 11.29
CA GLU A 181 -8.68 -20.10 10.85
C GLU A 181 -7.44 -19.92 11.73
N LYS A 182 -7.45 -20.61 12.88
CA LYS A 182 -6.41 -20.46 13.91
C LYS A 182 -4.98 -20.60 13.39
N LYS A 183 -4.71 -21.55 12.48
CA LYS A 183 -3.34 -21.75 11.94
C LYS A 183 -2.87 -20.56 11.10
N ILE A 184 -3.77 -19.94 10.36
CA ILE A 184 -3.47 -18.76 9.53
C ILE A 184 -3.24 -17.55 10.45
N PHE A 185 -4.09 -17.39 11.47
CA PHE A 185 -3.93 -16.36 12.50
C PHE A 185 -2.59 -16.48 13.24
N ASP A 186 -2.26 -17.67 13.75
CA ASP A 186 -1.03 -17.94 14.50
C ASP A 186 0.21 -17.64 13.66
N PHE A 187 0.19 -17.98 12.36
CA PHE A 187 1.25 -17.62 11.42
C PHE A 187 1.39 -16.10 11.32
N GLY A 188 0.29 -15.39 11.06
CA GLY A 188 0.29 -13.95 10.88
C GLY A 188 0.80 -13.20 12.10
N ARG A 189 0.34 -13.58 13.30
CA ARG A 189 0.80 -13.02 14.58
C ARG A 189 2.30 -13.25 14.81
N ASN A 190 2.79 -14.48 14.57
CA ASN A 190 4.22 -14.77 14.69
C ASN A 190 5.05 -14.00 13.64
N TYR A 191 4.55 -13.90 12.42
CA TYR A 191 5.21 -13.18 11.34
C TYR A 191 5.31 -11.68 11.63
N LEU A 192 4.21 -11.06 12.09
CA LEU A 192 4.20 -9.66 12.54
C LEU A 192 5.21 -9.43 13.65
N LYS A 193 5.24 -10.32 14.67
CA LYS A 193 6.21 -10.20 15.76
C LYS A 193 7.65 -10.24 15.25
N ARG A 194 7.98 -11.16 14.35
CA ARG A 194 9.33 -11.26 13.75
C ARG A 194 9.67 -10.02 12.94
N PHE A 195 8.72 -9.47 12.19
CA PHE A 195 8.88 -8.22 11.45
C PHE A 195 9.13 -7.05 12.41
N TYR A 196 8.30 -6.90 13.42
CA TYR A 196 8.42 -5.90 14.48
C TYR A 196 9.78 -5.96 15.17
N ASP A 197 10.17 -7.11 15.73
CA ASP A 197 11.44 -7.28 16.43
C ASP A 197 12.63 -6.88 15.53
N TYR A 198 12.58 -7.27 14.26
CA TYR A 198 13.61 -6.93 13.27
C TYR A 198 13.66 -5.42 12.99
N THR A 199 12.51 -4.81 12.70
CA THR A 199 12.41 -3.37 12.42
C THR A 199 12.85 -2.51 13.61
N ILE A 200 12.44 -2.87 14.84
CA ILE A 200 12.88 -2.19 16.07
C ILE A 200 14.39 -2.34 16.27
N SER A 201 14.96 -3.52 16.03
CA SER A 201 16.40 -3.75 16.18
C SER A 201 17.24 -2.87 15.24
N ILE A 202 16.72 -2.61 14.04
CA ILE A 202 17.33 -1.75 13.03
C ILE A 202 17.08 -0.27 13.37
N GLY A 203 15.90 0.06 13.89
CA GLY A 203 15.46 1.42 14.19
C GLY A 203 14.79 2.13 13.00
N ALA A 204 14.51 1.41 11.91
CA ALA A 204 13.80 1.90 10.73
C ALA A 204 13.32 0.74 9.86
N PHE A 205 12.40 1.01 8.93
CA PHE A 205 12.12 0.09 7.82
C PHE A 205 13.36 -0.12 6.96
N THR A 206 13.53 -1.34 6.42
CA THR A 206 14.66 -1.68 5.53
C THR A 206 14.66 -0.81 4.27
N GLU A 207 13.47 -0.51 3.74
CA GLU A 207 13.29 0.48 2.69
C GLU A 207 13.31 1.90 3.29
N TYR A 208 14.43 2.22 3.95
CA TYR A 208 14.64 3.45 4.70
C TYR A 208 14.34 4.68 3.85
N ASN A 209 13.58 5.61 4.45
CA ASN A 209 13.23 6.91 3.90
C ASN A 209 12.79 6.83 2.43
N SER A 210 12.03 5.79 2.08
CA SER A 210 11.49 5.61 0.73
C SER A 210 10.14 6.31 0.63
N PRO A 211 9.96 7.36 -0.20
CA PRO A 211 8.66 8.00 -0.34
C PRO A 211 7.59 7.04 -0.82
N THR A 212 7.95 6.10 -1.71
CA THR A 212 7.02 5.10 -2.23
C THR A 212 6.65 4.06 -1.18
N TYR A 213 7.62 3.38 -0.57
CA TYR A 213 7.31 2.24 0.29
C TYR A 213 6.93 2.64 1.72
N THR A 214 7.40 3.78 2.22
CA THR A 214 6.98 4.27 3.54
C THR A 214 5.50 4.65 3.52
N MET A 215 5.02 5.30 2.45
CA MET A 215 3.59 5.62 2.32
C MET A 215 2.75 4.35 2.18
N ILE A 216 3.16 3.39 1.35
CA ILE A 216 2.45 2.10 1.25
C ILE A 216 2.41 1.37 2.61
N ALA A 217 3.53 1.37 3.35
CA ALA A 217 3.58 0.79 4.68
C ALA A 217 2.60 1.48 5.64
N LEU A 218 2.54 2.81 5.65
CA LEU A 218 1.59 3.57 6.46
C LEU A 218 0.14 3.28 6.08
N GLU A 219 -0.16 3.13 4.79
CA GLU A 219 -1.48 2.79 4.31
C GLU A 219 -1.94 1.41 4.83
N ASP A 220 -1.11 0.38 4.68
CA ASP A 220 -1.45 -0.96 5.17
C ASP A 220 -1.47 -1.05 6.70
N LEU A 221 -0.54 -0.38 7.39
CA LEU A 221 -0.58 -0.28 8.86
C LEU A 221 -1.83 0.44 9.34
N SER A 222 -2.30 1.47 8.62
CA SER A 222 -3.57 2.13 8.95
C SER A 222 -4.76 1.18 8.78
N ARG A 223 -4.78 0.35 7.73
CA ARG A 223 -5.82 -0.69 7.58
C ARG A 223 -5.77 -1.68 8.74
N MET A 224 -4.59 -2.14 9.14
CA MET A 224 -4.41 -3.03 10.29
C MET A 224 -4.99 -2.41 11.58
N LEU A 225 -4.68 -1.14 11.87
CA LEU A 225 -5.18 -0.44 13.06
C LEU A 225 -6.71 -0.33 13.11
N ASN A 226 -7.37 -0.31 11.95
CA ASN A 226 -8.82 -0.15 11.87
C ASN A 226 -9.58 -1.48 11.77
N GLN A 227 -8.91 -2.58 11.43
CA GLN A 227 -9.60 -3.82 11.04
C GLN A 227 -9.22 -5.06 11.86
N ILE A 228 -8.01 -5.10 12.43
CA ILE A 228 -7.57 -6.21 13.29
C ILE A 228 -8.09 -6.00 14.71
N LYS A 229 -8.35 -7.10 15.43
CA LYS A 229 -8.87 -7.06 16.81
C LYS A 229 -7.83 -7.44 17.86
N ASP A 230 -6.86 -8.29 17.53
CA ASP A 230 -5.83 -8.74 18.48
C ASP A 230 -5.00 -7.57 19.05
N GLU A 231 -5.09 -7.35 20.37
CA GLU A 231 -4.47 -6.21 21.06
C GLU A 231 -2.94 -6.21 20.98
N ASP A 232 -2.31 -7.38 21.01
CA ASP A 232 -0.85 -7.48 20.90
C ASP A 232 -0.39 -7.08 19.50
N CYS A 233 -1.11 -7.51 18.47
CA CYS A 233 -0.87 -7.06 17.09
C CYS A 233 -1.05 -5.55 16.96
N LEU A 234 -2.14 -4.99 17.51
CA LEU A 234 -2.42 -3.54 17.44
C LEU A 234 -1.33 -2.69 18.10
N LYS A 235 -0.76 -3.13 19.24
CA LYS A 235 0.38 -2.44 19.88
C LYS A 235 1.59 -2.37 18.95
N MET A 236 1.99 -3.51 18.36
CA MET A 236 3.11 -3.57 17.42
C MET A 236 2.86 -2.71 16.18
N VAL A 237 1.65 -2.77 15.62
CA VAL A 237 1.25 -1.98 14.45
C VAL A 237 1.27 -0.48 14.77
N GLY A 238 0.81 -0.08 15.96
CA GLY A 238 0.83 1.32 16.40
C GLY A 238 2.25 1.88 16.48
N GLU A 239 3.18 1.12 17.06
CA GLU A 239 4.60 1.51 17.13
C GLU A 239 5.26 1.59 15.74
N LEU A 240 4.94 0.65 14.84
CA LEU A 240 5.42 0.67 13.45
C LEU A 240 4.84 1.86 12.66
N SER A 241 3.56 2.19 12.88
CA SER A 241 2.91 3.34 12.26
C SER A 241 3.55 4.64 12.73
N ASN A 242 3.79 4.77 14.04
CA ASN A 242 4.51 5.90 14.62
C ASN A 242 5.91 6.06 14.03
N MET A 243 6.67 4.97 13.87
CA MET A 243 7.99 4.98 13.21
C MET A 243 7.92 5.49 11.78
N GLY A 244 6.92 5.04 11.00
CA GLY A 244 6.71 5.49 9.63
C GLY A 244 6.40 7.00 9.56
N TRP A 245 5.48 7.47 10.40
CA TRP A 245 5.11 8.89 10.45
C TRP A 245 6.25 9.79 10.91
N LYS A 246 7.02 9.34 11.91
CA LYS A 246 8.23 10.03 12.34
C LYS A 246 9.21 10.20 11.17
N CYS A 247 9.44 9.12 10.40
CA CYS A 247 10.31 9.17 9.23
C CYS A 247 9.81 10.18 8.19
N VAL A 248 8.51 10.19 7.86
CA VAL A 248 7.92 11.19 6.94
C VAL A 248 8.14 12.60 7.46
N ALA A 249 7.77 12.85 8.72
CA ALA A 249 7.73 14.18 9.30
C ALA A 249 9.13 14.79 9.46
N GLU A 250 10.08 14.06 10.04
CA GLU A 250 11.44 14.58 10.25
C GLU A 250 12.12 14.95 8.92
N HIS A 251 11.85 14.18 7.86
CA HIS A 251 12.44 14.39 6.54
C HIS A 251 11.62 15.31 5.63
N PHE A 252 10.46 15.79 6.04
CA PHE A 252 9.72 16.76 5.23
C PHE A 252 10.39 18.14 5.30
N HIS A 253 10.67 18.74 4.15
CA HIS A 253 11.24 20.07 4.05
C HIS A 253 10.14 21.07 3.67
N ALA A 254 9.64 21.81 4.67
CA ALA A 254 8.48 22.67 4.54
C ALA A 254 8.66 23.80 3.50
N HIS A 255 9.87 24.32 3.33
CA HIS A 255 10.15 25.37 2.36
C HIS A 255 9.96 24.93 0.90
N THR A 256 10.38 23.70 0.56
CA THR A 256 10.25 23.17 -0.81
C THR A 256 9.04 22.26 -1.00
N ASN A 257 8.28 21.95 0.06
CA ASN A 257 7.27 20.89 0.07
C ASN A 257 7.80 19.52 -0.42
N GLN A 258 9.08 19.23 -0.19
CA GLN A 258 9.71 17.99 -0.65
C GLN A 258 10.09 17.07 0.52
N TRP A 259 10.08 15.78 0.25
CA TRP A 259 10.62 14.78 1.16
C TRP A 259 12.13 14.68 0.97
N ALA A 260 12.91 15.20 1.92
CA ALA A 260 14.36 15.16 1.91
C ALA A 260 14.89 13.72 1.85
N GLY A 261 15.88 13.49 0.99
CA GLY A 261 16.57 12.21 0.91
C GLY A 261 17.55 11.99 2.05
N PRO A 262 18.38 10.93 1.98
CA PRO A 262 18.52 10.00 0.85
C PRO A 262 17.37 8.97 0.83
N HIS A 263 17.11 8.34 -0.32
CA HIS A 263 16.01 7.38 -0.47
C HIS A 263 16.53 6.02 -0.92
N THR A 264 16.26 4.95 -0.17
CA THR A 264 16.63 3.58 -0.57
C THR A 264 15.88 3.10 -1.82
N ARG A 265 14.62 3.54 -1.96
CA ARG A 265 13.71 3.25 -3.07
C ARG A 265 12.87 4.50 -3.43
N CYS A 266 12.85 4.89 -4.69
CA CYS A 266 12.28 6.14 -5.18
C CYS A 266 12.07 6.05 -6.71
N TYR A 267 10.82 6.22 -7.17
CA TYR A 267 10.47 6.18 -8.59
C TYR A 267 10.31 7.56 -9.23
N LYS A 268 10.05 8.60 -8.42
CA LYS A 268 10.02 10.01 -8.81
C LYS A 268 10.82 10.81 -7.79
N THR A 269 11.68 11.70 -8.27
CA THR A 269 12.53 12.51 -7.38
C THR A 269 11.73 13.62 -6.70
N LEU A 270 10.75 14.21 -7.38
CA LEU A 270 9.87 15.23 -6.81
C LEU A 270 8.58 14.58 -6.31
N GLN A 271 8.12 15.04 -5.15
CA GLN A 271 6.80 14.72 -4.63
C GLN A 271 5.73 15.49 -5.40
N ASP A 272 4.59 14.84 -5.63
CA ASP A 272 3.48 15.37 -6.41
C ASP A 272 2.26 15.72 -5.53
N ASP A 273 1.24 16.31 -6.14
CA ASP A 273 0.01 16.73 -5.46
C ASP A 273 -0.65 15.58 -4.69
N LEU A 274 -0.54 14.33 -5.17
CA LEU A 274 -1.08 13.17 -4.46
C LEU A 274 -0.35 12.92 -3.14
N PHE A 275 0.97 13.07 -3.11
CA PHE A 275 1.72 12.98 -1.85
C PHE A 275 1.32 14.07 -0.86
N LEU A 276 1.26 15.33 -1.31
CA LEU A 276 0.88 16.47 -0.45
C LEU A 276 -0.56 16.33 0.05
N SER A 277 -1.47 15.86 -0.81
CA SER A 277 -2.86 15.57 -0.44
C SER A 277 -2.95 14.54 0.68
N LYS A 278 -2.14 13.46 0.62
CA LYS A 278 -2.12 12.44 1.69
C LYS A 278 -1.71 13.03 3.03
N ILE A 279 -0.70 13.91 3.08
CA ILE A 279 -0.31 14.56 4.34
C ILE A 279 -1.40 15.53 4.82
N GLN A 280 -1.91 16.39 3.93
CA GLN A 280 -2.95 17.36 4.27
C GLN A 280 -4.19 16.68 4.84
N LEU A 281 -4.67 15.60 4.21
CA LEU A 281 -5.80 14.81 4.69
C LEU A 281 -5.47 14.05 5.98
N ALA A 282 -4.28 13.43 6.09
CA ALA A 282 -3.88 12.67 7.28
C ALA A 282 -3.70 13.54 8.53
N THR A 283 -3.48 14.85 8.36
CA THR A 283 -3.43 15.82 9.46
C THR A 283 -4.79 16.43 9.78
N GLY A 284 -5.87 15.97 9.15
CA GLY A 284 -7.21 16.53 9.32
C GLY A 284 -7.32 17.98 8.84
N GLY A 285 -6.53 18.37 7.84
CA GLY A 285 -6.48 19.74 7.33
C GLY A 285 -5.66 20.71 8.19
N ALA A 286 -4.92 20.22 9.19
CA ALA A 286 -4.06 21.06 10.00
C ALA A 286 -2.93 21.71 9.16
N VAL A 287 -2.53 21.11 8.05
CA VAL A 287 -1.66 21.77 7.06
C VAL A 287 -2.42 21.96 5.76
N LYS A 288 -2.12 23.07 5.07
CA LYS A 288 -2.71 23.39 3.77
C LYS A 288 -1.60 23.64 2.75
N PHE A 289 -1.25 22.61 1.99
CA PHE A 289 -0.30 22.70 0.88
C PHE A 289 -1.01 23.00 -0.44
N LEU A 290 -2.22 22.48 -0.59
CA LEU A 290 -3.01 22.55 -1.80
C LEU A 290 -4.40 23.11 -1.49
N ASP A 291 -4.95 23.86 -2.44
CA ASP A 291 -6.37 24.17 -2.47
C ASP A 291 -7.20 22.92 -2.82
N ASP A 292 -8.47 22.92 -2.44
CA ASP A 292 -9.35 21.76 -2.54
C ASP A 292 -9.50 21.23 -3.98
N GLU A 293 -9.39 22.10 -4.99
CA GLU A 293 -9.45 21.73 -6.41
C GLU A 293 -8.19 21.00 -6.89
N LYS A 294 -7.07 21.15 -6.18
CA LYS A 294 -5.81 20.45 -6.46
C LYS A 294 -5.64 19.17 -5.65
N LEU A 295 -6.43 18.97 -4.60
CA LEU A 295 -6.39 17.73 -3.82
C LEU A 295 -6.66 16.52 -4.72
N ARG A 296 -5.93 15.44 -4.47
CA ARG A 296 -6.03 14.17 -5.18
C ARG A 296 -6.04 13.03 -4.16
N ILE A 297 -6.85 12.02 -4.43
CA ILE A 297 -6.82 10.76 -3.69
C ILE A 297 -6.74 9.58 -4.67
N THR A 298 -6.38 8.41 -4.17
CA THR A 298 -6.62 7.16 -4.88
C THR A 298 -8.03 6.67 -4.59
N ILE A 299 -8.59 5.84 -5.47
CA ILE A 299 -9.98 5.36 -5.33
C ILE A 299 -10.20 4.57 -4.03
N ASP A 300 -9.16 3.96 -3.47
CA ASP A 300 -9.19 3.19 -2.22
C ASP A 300 -8.87 4.03 -0.97
N PHE A 301 -8.53 5.31 -1.14
CA PHE A 301 -8.17 6.20 -0.04
C PHE A 301 -9.24 6.28 1.06
N PRO A 302 -10.56 6.28 0.78
CA PRO A 302 -11.57 6.28 1.85
C PRO A 302 -11.41 5.15 2.88
N ARG A 303 -10.86 4.00 2.45
CA ARG A 303 -10.57 2.82 3.29
C ARG A 303 -9.22 2.92 4.01
N ILE A 304 -8.35 3.81 3.54
CA ILE A 304 -7.05 4.10 4.13
C ILE A 304 -7.22 5.27 5.10
N LYS A 305 -7.52 4.96 6.37
CA LYS A 305 -7.65 5.98 7.43
C LYS A 305 -6.29 6.45 7.94
N LEU A 306 -5.49 7.07 7.06
CA LEU A 306 -4.23 7.68 7.43
C LEU A 306 -4.47 8.77 8.47
N LYS A 307 -3.74 8.67 9.59
CA LYS A 307 -3.76 9.68 10.65
C LYS A 307 -2.34 9.98 11.09
N CYS A 308 -1.90 11.20 10.82
CA CYS A 308 -0.64 11.70 11.32
C CYS A 308 -0.76 11.96 12.83
N PRO A 309 0.15 11.43 13.67
CA PRO A 309 0.23 11.80 15.08
C PRO A 309 0.38 13.32 15.27
N GLU A 310 -0.38 13.88 16.22
CA GLU A 310 -0.43 15.33 16.48
C GLU A 310 0.96 15.92 16.76
N GLU A 311 1.80 15.16 17.46
CA GLU A 311 3.18 15.54 17.77
C GLU A 311 4.04 15.81 16.54
N TYR A 312 3.71 15.25 15.37
CA TYR A 312 4.49 15.43 14.14
C TYR A 312 3.97 16.52 13.21
N VAL A 313 2.78 17.06 13.47
CA VAL A 313 2.14 18.05 12.57
C VAL A 313 3.00 19.29 12.37
N HIS A 314 3.75 19.70 13.39
CA HIS A 314 4.59 20.88 13.33
C HIS A 314 5.72 20.79 12.28
N TYR A 315 6.26 19.60 12.01
CA TYR A 315 7.34 19.42 11.02
C TYR A 315 6.94 19.83 9.60
N PHE A 316 5.65 19.75 9.29
CA PHE A 316 5.08 20.11 8.00
C PHE A 316 4.86 21.61 7.81
N ARG A 317 4.98 22.40 8.88
CA ARG A 317 4.80 23.87 8.87
C ARG A 317 6.11 24.61 9.16
N GLU A 318 6.97 24.01 9.96
CA GLU A 318 8.17 24.66 10.49
C GLU A 318 9.38 24.50 9.58
N ASP A 319 9.86 25.64 9.09
CA ASP A 319 11.16 25.79 8.43
C ASP A 319 12.28 25.95 9.48
N LYS A 320 12.54 24.86 10.21
CA LYS A 320 13.66 24.78 11.17
C LYS A 320 14.77 23.93 10.60
N GLU A 321 16.01 24.36 10.83
CA GLU A 321 17.17 23.56 10.46
C GLU A 321 17.19 22.24 11.23
N ARG A 322 17.45 21.14 10.53
CA ARG A 322 17.46 19.78 11.09
C ARG A 322 18.61 18.97 10.50
N LEU A 323 19.35 18.30 11.36
CA LEU A 323 20.29 17.25 11.00
C LEU A 323 19.76 15.92 11.51
N ILE A 324 19.53 14.98 10.59
CA ILE A 324 19.07 13.64 10.89
C ILE A 324 20.18 12.68 10.49
N VAL A 325 20.61 11.84 11.42
CA VAL A 325 21.59 10.78 11.18
C VAL A 325 20.99 9.46 11.63
N GLN A 326 20.62 8.61 10.67
CA GLN A 326 20.03 7.30 10.95
C GLN A 326 21.00 6.18 10.60
N THR A 327 21.20 5.25 11.53
CA THR A 327 21.77 3.94 11.22
C THR A 327 20.64 2.98 10.86
N PHE A 328 20.63 2.44 9.64
CA PHE A 328 19.55 1.56 9.17
C PHE A 328 20.03 0.16 8.74
N ASN A 329 21.31 -0.13 8.95
CA ASN A 329 21.84 -1.50 8.93
C ASN A 329 23.08 -1.58 9.84
N LYS A 330 23.04 -2.50 10.82
CA LYS A 330 24.06 -2.71 11.85
C LYS A 330 24.93 -3.96 11.60
N GLY A 331 25.05 -4.38 10.34
CA GLY A 331 25.95 -5.46 9.93
C GLY A 331 27.44 -5.10 10.05
N LYS A 332 28.32 -5.90 9.43
CA LYS A 332 29.79 -5.68 9.46
C LYS A 332 30.23 -4.31 8.90
N LYS A 333 29.39 -3.66 8.08
CA LYS A 333 29.54 -2.26 7.67
C LYS A 333 28.30 -1.50 8.09
N LEU A 334 28.49 -0.40 8.81
CA LEU A 334 27.41 0.51 9.19
C LEU A 334 26.90 1.25 7.96
N HIS A 335 25.61 1.11 7.66
CA HIS A 335 24.94 1.96 6.68
C HIS A 335 24.26 3.13 7.40
N LEU A 336 24.71 4.33 7.06
CA LEU A 336 24.28 5.61 7.62
C LEU A 336 23.59 6.42 6.54
N ALA A 337 22.45 7.00 6.90
CA ALA A 337 21.77 8.03 6.15
C ALA A 337 21.93 9.36 6.89
N THR A 338 22.29 10.42 6.16
CA THR A 338 22.38 11.77 6.69
C THR A 338 21.46 12.67 5.88
N SER A 339 20.58 13.40 6.56
CA SER A 339 19.72 14.42 5.96
C SER A 339 19.95 15.74 6.68
N TYR A 340 20.28 16.78 5.92
CA TYR A 340 20.42 18.14 6.40
C TYR A 340 19.36 18.99 5.72
N LEU A 341 18.38 19.45 6.49
CA LEU A 341 17.34 20.38 6.06
C LEU A 341 17.77 21.75 6.57
N ALA A 342 18.15 22.64 5.67
CA ALA A 342 18.46 24.04 5.94
C ALA A 342 17.31 24.92 5.46
N LYS A 343 17.34 26.21 5.78
CA LYS A 343 16.28 27.17 5.41
C LYS A 343 15.90 27.17 3.91
N ASN A 344 16.89 27.02 3.02
CA ASN A 344 16.71 27.18 1.57
C ASN A 344 17.10 25.96 0.75
N PHE A 345 17.49 24.85 1.42
CA PHE A 345 17.79 23.60 0.74
C PHE A 345 17.67 22.41 1.69
N ALA A 346 17.37 21.25 1.14
CA ALA A 346 17.53 19.97 1.83
C ALA A 346 18.52 19.09 1.08
N LEU A 347 19.47 18.48 1.80
CA LEU A 347 20.49 17.60 1.25
C LEU A 347 20.50 16.26 1.99
N GLY A 348 20.45 15.16 1.24
CA GLY A 348 20.47 13.81 1.80
C GLY A 348 21.53 12.93 1.17
N SER A 349 22.26 12.15 1.98
CA SER A 349 23.27 11.21 1.50
C SER A 349 23.34 9.90 2.30
N PHE A 350 23.66 8.79 1.61
CA PHE A 350 24.12 7.56 2.24
C PHE A 350 25.65 7.54 2.30
N ASN A 351 26.23 7.06 3.40
CA ASN A 351 27.69 6.88 3.49
C ASN A 351 28.22 5.80 2.53
N VAL A 352 27.41 4.77 2.25
CA VAL A 352 27.70 3.67 1.31
C VAL A 352 26.42 3.26 0.61
N SER A 353 26.41 3.38 -0.72
CA SER A 353 25.29 2.96 -1.57
C SER A 353 25.75 2.72 -3.02
N ASP A 354 24.99 1.89 -3.75
CA ASP A 354 25.00 1.86 -5.21
C ASP A 354 24.19 3.03 -5.82
N LEU A 355 24.25 3.15 -7.15
CA LEU A 355 23.50 4.11 -7.97
C LEU A 355 22.39 3.41 -8.77
N TRP A 356 21.74 2.40 -8.19
CA TRP A 356 20.59 1.78 -8.82
C TRP A 356 19.52 2.85 -9.15
N ASN A 357 18.89 2.78 -10.32
CA ASN A 357 17.97 3.81 -10.82
C ASN A 357 16.77 4.10 -9.90
N GLN A 358 16.41 3.16 -9.04
CA GLN A 358 15.37 3.31 -8.02
C GLN A 358 15.90 3.87 -6.70
N ARG A 359 17.18 4.24 -6.59
CA ARG A 359 17.77 4.80 -5.37
C ARG A 359 18.15 6.26 -5.59
N ARG A 360 18.10 7.05 -4.51
CA ARG A 360 18.64 8.41 -4.47
C ARG A 360 19.69 8.45 -3.36
N ALA A 361 20.89 8.02 -3.70
CA ALA A 361 22.00 7.90 -2.75
C ALA A 361 22.56 9.25 -2.30
N LEU A 362 22.44 10.26 -3.15
CA LEU A 362 22.71 11.67 -2.88
C LEU A 362 21.64 12.47 -3.61
N VAL A 363 20.89 13.31 -2.90
CA VAL A 363 19.86 14.17 -3.50
C VAL A 363 19.77 15.48 -2.74
N ALA A 364 19.63 16.57 -3.49
CA ALA A 364 19.37 17.89 -2.95
C ALA A 364 18.09 18.47 -3.56
N TYR A 365 17.34 19.19 -2.75
CA TYR A 365 16.23 20.04 -3.16
C TYR A 365 16.63 21.47 -2.87
N LEU A 366 16.62 22.33 -3.90
CA LEU A 366 16.97 23.74 -3.81
C LEU A 366 15.85 24.57 -4.43
N GLY A 367 15.59 25.75 -3.87
CA GLY A 367 14.55 26.66 -4.35
C GLY A 367 13.30 26.63 -3.49
N ASP A 368 12.21 27.18 -4.04
CA ASP A 368 10.91 27.28 -3.40
C ASP A 368 10.00 26.10 -3.79
N SER A 369 8.79 26.05 -3.24
CA SER A 369 7.80 25.01 -3.54
C SER A 369 7.12 25.11 -4.92
N ASP A 370 7.26 26.26 -5.60
CA ASP A 370 6.56 26.60 -6.84
C ASP A 370 7.35 26.31 -8.13
#